data_AF-A0A7C3D8T1-F1
#
_entry.id   AF-A0A7C3D8T1-F1
#
_cell.length_a   1.000
_cell.length_b   1.000
_cell.length_c   1.000
_cell.angle_alpha   90.00
_cell.angle_beta   90.00
_cell.angle_gamma   90.00
#
_symmetry.space_group_name_H-M   'P 1'
#
loop_
_entity.id
_entity.type
_entity.pdbx_description
1 polymer ?
#
loop_
_entity_poly.entity_id
_entity_poly.type
_entity_poly.pdbx_seq_one_letter_code
_entity_poly.pdbx_strand_id
1 'polypeptide(L)' 'MPYGKYANQLLIDLPEPYVVWFAKKGFPTGELGDMMRATYEIKLNGLEYLFDPLRNAN' A
#
# COMPACT_ATOMS: atom_id res chain seq x y z
N MET A 1 6.70 1.84 3.92
CA MET A 1 6.79 3.16 3.27
C MET A 1 8.07 3.84 3.75
N PRO A 2 8.98 4.21 2.85
CA PRO A 2 10.34 4.65 3.23
C PRO A 2 10.47 6.13 3.61
N TYR A 3 9.47 6.97 3.31
CA TYR A 3 9.54 8.41 3.56
C TYR A 3 8.15 9.06 3.68
N GLY A 4 8.13 10.34 4.04
CA GLY A 4 6.93 11.17 4.12
C GLY A 4 6.15 10.99 5.42
N LYS A 5 4.89 11.46 5.42
CA LYS A 5 4.00 11.44 6.60
C LYS A 5 3.78 10.04 7.19
N TYR A 6 3.84 9.01 6.36
CA TYR A 6 3.59 7.61 6.73
C TYR A 6 4.88 6.77 6.73
N ALA A 7 6.04 7.39 6.96
CA ALA A 7 7.30 6.67 7.05
C ALA A 7 7.24 5.54 8.10
N ASN A 8 7.93 4.43 7.83
CA ASN A 8 7.97 3.21 8.65
C ASN A 8 6.63 2.45 8.79
N GLN A 9 5.58 2.83 8.07
CA GLN A 9 4.35 2.03 8.00
C GLN A 9 4.42 0.98 6.89
N LEU A 10 3.74 -0.15 7.05
CA LEU A 10 3.54 -1.10 5.96
C LEU A 10 2.68 -0.46 4.86
N LEU A 11 2.87 -0.87 3.60
CA LEU A 11 2.10 -0.30 2.49
C LEU A 11 0.61 -0.59 2.61
N ILE A 12 0.27 -1.79 3.13
CA ILE A 12 -1.12 -2.20 3.33
C ILE A 12 -1.84 -1.36 4.39
N ASP A 13 -1.09 -0.78 5.35
CA ASP A 13 -1.63 0.06 6.43
C ASP A 13 -1.72 1.54 6.02
N LEU A 14 -1.23 1.90 4.83
CA LEU A 14 -1.40 3.25 4.30
C LEU A 14 -2.89 3.56 4.11
N PRO A 15 -3.34 4.79 4.44
CA PRO A 15 -4.71 5.19 4.16
C PRO A 15 -5.03 5.08 2.67
N GLU A 16 -6.20 4.54 2.33
CA GLU A 16 -6.63 4.41 0.94
C GLU A 16 -6.56 5.74 0.16
N PRO A 17 -7.01 6.89 0.69
CA PRO A 17 -6.90 8.16 -0.03
C PRO A 17 -5.46 8.53 -0.39
N TYR A 18 -4.47 8.10 0.41
CA TYR A 18 -3.06 8.35 0.15
C TYR A 18 -2.55 7.51 -1.03
N VAL A 19 -2.93 6.24 -1.08
CA VAL A 19 -2.54 5.33 -2.17
C VAL A 19 -3.26 5.73 -3.47
N VAL A 20 -4.54 6.11 -3.40
CA VAL A 20 -5.31 6.63 -4.54
C VAL A 20 -4.72 7.94 -5.08
N TRP A 21 -4.24 8.82 -4.21
CA TRP A 21 -3.55 10.05 -4.64
C TRP A 21 -2.29 9.72 -5.47
N PHE A 22 -1.51 8.71 -5.05
CA PHE A 22 -0.37 8.23 -5.83
C PHE A 22 -0.79 7.59 -7.16
N ALA A 23 -1.91 6.87 -7.21
CA ALA A 23 -2.42 6.32 -8.47
C ALA A 23 -2.74 7.43 -9.50
N LYS A 24 -3.21 8.59 -9.04
CA LYS A 24 -3.47 9.77 -9.90
C LYS A 24 -2.21 10.53 -10.29
N LYS A 25 -1.23 10.64 -9.39
CA LYS A 25 0.00 11.41 -9.61
C LYS A 25 1.10 10.62 -10.32
N GLY A 26 1.07 9.29 -10.18
CA GLY A 26 2.14 8.37 -10.57
C GLY A 26 2.85 7.80 -9.35
N PHE A 27 3.11 6.49 -9.40
CA PHE A 27 3.93 5.80 -8.39
C PHE A 27 5.43 6.05 -8.62
N PRO A 28 6.27 5.93 -7.57
CA PRO A 28 7.72 5.89 -7.73
C PRO A 28 8.17 4.81 -8.72
N THR A 29 9.37 4.92 -9.26
CA THR A 29 9.95 3.85 -10.09
C THR A 29 10.55 2.74 -9.24
N GLY A 30 10.68 1.56 -9.83
CA GLY A 30 11.27 0.38 -9.19
C GLY A 30 10.31 -0.34 -8.24
N GLU A 31 10.89 -1.22 -7.42
CA GLU A 31 10.14 -2.18 -6.59
C GLU A 31 9.10 -1.50 -5.67
N LEU A 32 9.44 -0.37 -5.06
CA LEU A 32 8.50 0.39 -4.22
C LEU A 32 7.24 0.78 -5.01
N GLY A 33 7.41 1.25 -6.24
CA GLY A 33 6.30 1.62 -7.11
C GLY A 33 5.41 0.44 -7.45
N ASP A 34 6.02 -0.69 -7.77
CA ASP A 34 5.32 -1.92 -8.09
C ASP A 34 4.53 -2.45 -6.89
N MET A 35 5.13 -2.42 -5.69
CA MET A 35 4.44 -2.78 -4.46
C MET A 35 3.29 -1.82 -4.13
N MET A 36 3.47 -0.50 -4.35
CA MET A 36 2.41 0.49 -4.14
C MET A 36 1.26 0.31 -5.14
N ARG A 37 1.56 -0.08 -6.38
CA ARG A 37 0.54 -0.41 -7.40
C ARG A 37 -0.24 -1.66 -7.01
N ALA A 38 0.43 -2.72 -6.54
CA ALA A 38 -0.25 -3.89 -6.01
C ALA A 38 -1.14 -3.53 -4.79
N THR A 39 -0.63 -2.69 -3.89
CA THR A 39 -1.39 -2.21 -2.73
C THR A 39 -2.63 -1.41 -3.17
N TYR A 40 -2.53 -0.60 -4.22
CA TYR A 40 -3.67 0.11 -4.80
C TYR A 40 -4.75 -0.86 -5.29
N GLU A 41 -4.39 -1.88 -6.07
CA GLU A 41 -5.34 -2.88 -6.55
C GLU A 41 -6.03 -3.65 -5.41
N ILE A 42 -5.26 -4.00 -4.38
CA ILE A 42 -5.81 -4.65 -3.17
C ILE A 42 -6.88 -3.78 -2.52
N LYS A 43 -6.58 -2.49 -2.30
CA LYS A 43 -7.51 -1.55 -1.65
C LYS A 43 -8.73 -1.25 -2.53
N LEU A 44 -8.52 -1.05 -3.84
CA LEU A 44 -9.60 -0.79 -4.79
C LEU A 44 -10.65 -1.90 -4.80
N ASN A 45 -10.23 -3.15 -4.59
CA ASN A 45 -11.09 -4.32 -4.57
C ASN A 45 -11.54 -4.76 -3.16
N GLY A 46 -11.15 -4.02 -2.10
CA GLY A 46 -11.49 -4.38 -0.72
C GLY A 46 -10.84 -5.70 -0.25
N LEU A 47 -9.66 -6.04 -0.75
CA LEU A 47 -8.97 -7.31 -0.52
C LEU A 47 -7.99 -7.29 0.68
N GLU A 48 -8.04 -6.28 1.53
CA GLU A 48 -7.12 -6.12 2.66
C GLU A 48 -7.20 -7.27 3.67
N TYR A 49 -8.37 -7.90 3.78
CA TYR A 49 -8.60 -9.06 4.65
C TYR A 49 -7.68 -10.25 4.33
N LEU A 50 -7.15 -10.33 3.10
CA LEU A 50 -6.20 -11.37 2.72
C LEU A 50 -4.89 -11.33 3.54
N PHE A 51 -4.59 -10.19 4.17
CA PHE A 51 -3.41 -10.01 5.00
C PHE A 51 -3.63 -10.36 6.48
N ASP A 52 -4.88 -10.45 6.93
CA ASP A 52 -5.20 -10.77 8.33
C ASP A 52 -4.58 -12.08 8.84
N PRO A 53 -4.60 -13.21 8.08
CA PRO A 53 -3.91 -14.42 8.52
C PRO A 53 -2.39 -14.26 8.58
N LEU A 54 -1.81 -13.38 7.75
CA LEU A 54 -0.36 -13.14 7.73
C LEU A 54 0.11 -12.27 8.90
N ARG A 55 -0.76 -11.38 9.41
CA ARG A 55 -0.47 -10.53 10.56
C ARG A 55 -0.35 -11.31 11.87
N ASN A 56 -1.07 -12.42 11.98
CA ASN A 56 -1.13 -13.26 13.18
C ASN A 56 -0.18 -14.47 13.12
N ALA A 57 0.58 -14.64 12.03
CA ALA A 57 1.44 -15.81 11.81
C ALA A 57 2.80 -15.75 12.55
N ASN A 58 2.86 -15.10 13.72
CA ASN A 58 4.06 -15.03 14.57
C ASN A 58 3.97 -15.95 15.78
#